data_AF-A0A815YMM5-F1
#
_entry.id   AF-A0A815YMM5-F1
#
_cell.length_a   1.000
_cell.length_b   1.000
_cell.length_c   1.000
_cell.angle_alpha   90.00
_cell.angle_beta   90.00
_cell.angle_gamma   90.00
#
_symmetry.space_group_name_H-M   'P 1'
#
loop_
_entity.id
_entity.type
_entity.pdbx_description
1 polymer ?
#
loop_
_entity_poly.entity_id
_entity_poly.type
_entity_poly.pdbx_seq_one_letter_code
_entity_poly.pdbx_strand_id
1 'polypeptide(L)'
;MAMANNKTQCFACRKEKITYPCEGCSQRFCFVDLAEHKQILTVELNRIINNYDQFKQAINEQKQNPQNHSLIKQIDQWEKDSIEKIQQKAQDCREIVIKSLQTFIDDIGTKFNNLSEQIKHIHKENEFNEINLNYLRNQLKKITEELNDPTNISIPQNSSS
;
A
#
# COMPACT_ATOMS: atom_id res chain seq x y z
N MET A 1 19.34 -80.00 31.91
CA MET A 1 18.32 -78.93 31.94
C MET A 1 19.02 -77.65 32.40
N ALA A 2 19.36 -76.76 31.47
CA ALA A 2 20.02 -75.49 31.80
C ALA A 2 18.94 -74.42 32.04
N MET A 3 18.91 -73.81 33.22
CA MET A 3 18.03 -72.67 33.49
C MET A 3 18.51 -71.50 32.62
N ALA A 4 17.72 -71.11 31.61
CA ALA A 4 18.00 -69.94 30.80
C ALA A 4 18.07 -68.71 31.71
N ASN A 5 19.24 -68.10 31.80
CA ASN A 5 19.48 -66.92 32.60
C ASN A 5 18.82 -65.73 31.87
N ASN A 6 17.51 -65.55 32.02
CA ASN A 6 16.68 -64.55 31.32
C ASN A 6 16.95 -63.11 31.79
N LYS A 7 18.06 -62.88 32.50
CA LYS A 7 18.48 -61.58 32.99
C LYS A 7 19.45 -60.97 31.98
N THR A 8 19.12 -59.76 31.56
CA THR A 8 19.90 -58.96 30.61
C THR A 8 20.05 -57.57 31.19
N GLN A 9 21.04 -56.81 30.74
CA GLN A 9 21.29 -55.48 31.28
C GLN A 9 20.21 -54.49 30.81
N CYS A 10 19.60 -53.77 31.75
CA CYS A 10 18.69 -52.68 31.42
C CYS A 10 19.47 -51.47 30.85
N PHE A 11 18.99 -50.89 29.75
CA PHE A 11 19.59 -49.71 29.14
C PHE A 11 19.63 -48.49 30.07
N ALA A 12 18.55 -48.22 30.81
CA ALA A 12 18.43 -47.05 31.67
C ALA A 12 19.21 -47.19 32.99
N CYS A 13 18.90 -48.20 33.81
CA CYS A 13 19.51 -48.35 35.14
C CYS A 13 20.80 -49.19 35.18
N ARG A 14 21.22 -49.78 34.05
CA ARG A 14 22.44 -50.62 33.89
C ARG A 14 22.54 -51.86 34.79
N LYS A 15 21.45 -52.23 35.48
CA LYS A 15 21.38 -53.44 36.33
C LYS A 15 20.94 -54.65 35.52
N GLU A 16 21.47 -55.83 35.84
CA GLU A 16 20.99 -57.11 35.30
C GLU A 16 19.63 -57.48 35.89
N LYS A 17 18.60 -57.45 35.04
CA LYS A 17 17.21 -57.73 35.42
C LYS A 17 16.50 -58.47 34.29
N ILE A 18 15.27 -58.91 34.53
CA ILE A 18 14.38 -59.28 33.43
C ILE A 18 14.09 -58.00 32.64
N THR A 19 14.40 -58.00 31.34
CA THR A 19 14.20 -56.86 30.46
C THR A 19 13.29 -57.20 29.29
N TYR A 20 12.56 -56.19 28.84
CA TYR A 20 11.66 -56.23 27.70
C TYR A 20 12.20 -55.30 26.61
N PRO A 21 12.16 -55.72 25.33
CA PRO A 21 12.58 -54.87 24.23
C PRO A 21 11.54 -53.78 23.95
N CYS A 22 12.01 -52.58 23.60
CA CYS A 22 11.21 -51.55 22.96
C CYS A 22 11.51 -51.58 21.46
N GLU A 23 10.50 -51.86 20.64
CA GLU A 23 10.66 -51.95 19.18
C GLU A 23 11.02 -50.58 18.56
N GLY A 24 10.57 -49.48 19.17
CA GLY A 24 10.80 -48.13 18.65
C GLY A 24 12.27 -47.68 18.71
N CYS A 25 12.94 -47.90 19.84
CA CYS A 25 14.36 -47.51 20.02
C CYS A 25 15.33 -48.70 20.00
N SER A 26 14.83 -49.92 19.80
CA SER A 26 15.60 -51.18 19.81
C SER A 26 16.39 -51.46 21.11
N GLN A 27 16.06 -50.78 22.21
CA GLN A 27 16.71 -50.94 23.51
C GLN A 27 15.89 -51.86 24.43
N ARG A 28 16.54 -52.42 25.45
CA ARG A 28 15.89 -53.29 26.44
C ARG A 28 15.83 -52.62 27.80
N PHE A 29 14.66 -52.65 28.43
CA PHE A 29 14.38 -51.97 29.69
C PHE A 29 13.83 -52.95 30.73
N CYS A 30 14.12 -52.72 32.01
CA CYS A 30 13.35 -53.38 33.07
C CYS A 30 11.94 -52.78 33.12
N PHE A 31 10.97 -53.48 33.74
CA PHE A 31 9.56 -53.07 33.72
C PHE A 31 9.33 -51.62 34.16
N VAL A 32 10.03 -51.16 35.21
CA VAL A 32 9.92 -49.80 35.75
C VAL A 32 10.42 -48.77 34.73
N ASP A 33 11.66 -48.95 34.24
CA ASP A 33 12.27 -48.02 33.29
C ASP A 33 11.54 -48.02 31.93
N LEU A 34 10.90 -49.14 31.55
CA LEU A 34 10.04 -49.20 30.36
C LEU A 34 8.76 -48.37 30.54
N ALA A 35 8.16 -48.41 31.73
CA ALA A 35 6.98 -47.59 32.03
C ALA A 35 7.32 -46.10 32.02
N GLU A 36 8.46 -45.73 32.60
CA GLU A 36 8.98 -44.35 32.55
C GLU A 36 9.28 -43.92 31.11
N HIS A 37 9.93 -44.77 30.31
CA HIS A 37 10.16 -44.51 28.89
C HIS A 37 8.86 -44.24 28.12
N LYS A 38 7.80 -45.03 28.36
CA LYS A 38 6.48 -44.80 27.77
C LYS A 38 5.81 -43.51 28.25
N GLN A 39 6.01 -43.14 29.51
CA GLN A 39 5.51 -41.86 30.03
C GLN A 39 6.17 -40.68 29.31
N ILE A 40 7.48 -40.72 29.08
CA ILE A 40 8.21 -39.69 28.31
C ILE A 40 7.62 -39.58 26.90
N LEU A 41 7.40 -40.70 26.21
CA LEU A 41 6.79 -40.70 24.87
C LEU A 41 5.36 -40.12 24.88
N THR A 42 4.60 -40.36 25.94
CA THR A 42 3.25 -39.79 26.11
C THR A 42 3.31 -38.27 26.27
N VAL A 43 4.28 -37.77 27.05
CA VAL A 43 4.51 -36.32 27.19
C VAL A 43 4.88 -35.69 25.85
N GLU A 44 5.77 -36.32 25.08
CA GLU A 44 6.14 -35.83 23.74
C GLU A 44 4.94 -35.84 22.78
N LEU A 45 4.12 -36.89 22.79
CA LEU A 45 2.90 -36.93 21.98
C LEU A 45 1.94 -35.80 22.36
N ASN A 46 1.75 -35.54 23.65
CA ASN A 46 0.90 -34.43 24.10
C ASN A 46 1.43 -33.07 23.65
N ARG A 47 2.76 -32.87 23.59
CA ARG A 47 3.36 -31.66 23.02
C ARG A 47 3.02 -31.52 21.53
N ILE A 48 3.10 -32.62 20.77
CA ILE A 48 2.73 -32.63 19.35
C ILE A 48 1.23 -32.31 19.17
N ILE A 49 0.36 -32.90 19.98
CA ILE A 49 -1.10 -32.64 19.94
C ILE A 49 -1.38 -31.15 20.22
N ASN A 50 -0.78 -30.58 21.26
CA ASN A 50 -0.95 -29.16 21.57
C ASN A 50 -0.50 -28.26 20.42
N ASN A 51 0.65 -28.55 19.81
CA ASN A 51 1.15 -27.80 18.65
C ASN A 51 0.20 -27.94 17.45
N TYR A 52 -0.34 -29.14 17.22
CA TYR A 52 -1.33 -29.39 16.16
C TYR A 52 -2.60 -28.56 16.37
N ASP A 53 -3.14 -28.51 17.59
CA ASP A 53 -4.35 -27.77 17.91
C ASP A 53 -4.12 -26.25 17.76
N GLN A 54 -2.97 -25.73 18.21
CA GLN A 54 -2.58 -24.34 17.99
C GLN A 54 -2.48 -24.01 16.50
N PHE A 55 -1.86 -24.88 15.72
CA PHE A 55 -1.72 -24.67 14.27
C PHE A 55 -3.08 -24.71 13.55
N LYS A 56 -3.95 -25.66 13.94
CA LYS A 56 -5.32 -25.76 13.43
C LYS A 56 -6.12 -24.50 13.75
N GLN A 57 -5.97 -23.95 14.96
CA GLN A 57 -6.59 -22.68 15.34
C GLN A 57 -6.09 -21.53 14.46
N ALA A 58 -4.76 -21.39 14.29
CA ALA A 58 -4.18 -20.34 13.45
C ALA A 58 -4.68 -20.40 11.99
N ILE A 59 -4.82 -21.60 11.42
CA ILE A 59 -5.41 -21.79 10.09
C ILE A 59 -6.86 -21.30 10.05
N ASN A 60 -7.67 -21.66 11.06
CA ASN A 60 -9.08 -21.28 11.11
C ASN A 60 -9.24 -19.76 11.28
N GLU A 61 -8.40 -19.13 12.09
CA GLU A 61 -8.39 -17.67 12.26
C GLU A 61 -8.07 -16.96 10.93
N GLN A 62 -7.08 -17.43 10.17
CA GLN A 62 -6.80 -16.87 8.85
C GLN A 62 -7.94 -17.09 7.85
N LYS A 63 -8.62 -18.24 7.89
CA LYS A 63 -9.79 -18.50 7.03
C LYS A 63 -10.97 -17.61 7.38
N GLN A 64 -11.22 -17.35 8.66
CA GLN A 64 -12.32 -16.50 9.12
C GLN A 64 -12.04 -15.02 8.88
N ASN A 65 -10.78 -14.60 8.96
CA ASN A 65 -10.40 -13.22 8.71
C ASN A 65 -9.22 -13.10 7.72
N PRO A 66 -9.46 -13.32 6.42
CA PRO A 66 -8.43 -13.19 5.39
C PRO A 66 -7.88 -11.76 5.29
N GLN A 67 -8.65 -10.75 5.69
CA GLN A 67 -8.27 -9.34 5.67
C GLN A 67 -7.08 -9.05 6.61
N ASN A 68 -6.91 -9.84 7.67
CA ASN A 68 -5.78 -9.71 8.57
C ASN A 68 -4.47 -10.25 7.98
N HIS A 69 -4.51 -10.95 6.83
CA HIS A 69 -3.34 -11.52 6.20
C HIS A 69 -2.36 -10.41 5.77
N SER A 70 -1.06 -10.66 5.96
CA SER A 70 -0.01 -9.67 5.70
C SER A 70 0.04 -9.19 4.25
N LEU A 71 -0.32 -10.06 3.29
CA LEU A 71 -0.41 -9.70 1.88
C LEU A 71 -1.58 -8.74 1.60
N ILE A 72 -2.72 -8.91 2.27
CA ILE A 72 -3.85 -8.00 2.10
C ILE A 72 -3.50 -6.62 2.66
N LYS A 73 -2.90 -6.56 3.85
CA LYS A 73 -2.40 -5.29 4.42
C LYS A 73 -1.38 -4.58 3.53
N GLN A 74 -0.55 -5.34 2.79
CA GLN A 74 0.38 -4.74 1.81
C GLN A 74 -0.37 -4.15 0.61
N ILE A 75 -1.43 -4.80 0.14
CA ILE A 75 -2.29 -4.26 -0.92
C ILE A 75 -2.97 -2.98 -0.44
N ASP A 76 -3.56 -2.98 0.77
CA ASP A 76 -4.22 -1.80 1.35
C ASP A 76 -3.25 -0.62 1.50
N GLN A 77 -2.02 -0.89 1.93
CA GLN A 77 -0.98 0.14 2.04
C GLN A 77 -0.59 0.67 0.67
N TRP A 78 -0.40 -0.22 -0.32
CA TRP A 78 -0.09 0.18 -1.69
C TRP A 78 -1.20 1.02 -2.32
N GLU A 79 -2.47 0.67 -2.07
CA GLU A 79 -3.62 1.45 -2.53
C GLU A 79 -3.60 2.86 -1.93
N LYS A 80 -3.42 2.96 -0.61
CA LYS A 80 -3.33 4.24 0.09
C LYS A 80 -2.21 5.12 -0.45
N ASP A 81 -1.00 4.56 -0.58
CA ASP A 81 0.17 5.29 -1.08
C ASP A 81 -0.04 5.76 -2.54
N SER A 82 -0.73 4.95 -3.34
CA SER A 82 -1.02 5.28 -4.74
C SER A 82 -2.03 6.42 -4.85
N ILE A 83 -3.09 6.40 -4.04
CA ILE A 83 -4.08 7.48 -3.96
C ILE A 83 -3.41 8.79 -3.54
N GLU A 84 -2.55 8.76 -2.52
CA GLU A 84 -1.84 9.95 -2.04
C GLU A 84 -0.95 10.55 -3.14
N LYS A 85 -0.20 9.72 -3.87
CA LYS A 85 0.62 10.17 -5.00
C LYS A 85 -0.20 10.80 -6.13
N ILE A 86 -1.34 10.21 -6.48
CA ILE A 86 -2.25 10.75 -7.50
C ILE A 86 -2.81 12.10 -7.05
N GLN A 87 -3.23 12.20 -5.79
CA GLN A 87 -3.77 13.43 -5.23
C GLN A 87 -2.72 14.55 -5.20
N GLN A 88 -1.50 14.24 -4.76
CA GLN A 88 -0.39 15.20 -4.78
C GLN A 88 -0.11 15.67 -6.19
N LYS A 89 -0.01 14.75 -7.16
CA LYS A 89 0.28 15.12 -8.54
C LYS A 89 -0.83 15.98 -9.15
N ALA A 90 -2.10 15.66 -8.86
CA ALA A 90 -3.23 16.46 -9.28
C ALA A 90 -3.19 17.87 -8.66
N GLN A 91 -2.77 17.98 -7.39
CA GLN A 91 -2.62 19.27 -6.73
C GLN A 91 -1.51 20.11 -7.35
N ASP A 92 -0.34 19.51 -7.62
CA ASP A 92 0.76 20.19 -8.32
C ASP A 92 0.30 20.71 -9.69
N CYS A 93 -0.45 19.91 -10.44
CA CYS A 93 -1.01 20.32 -11.74
C CYS A 93 -1.99 21.49 -11.60
N ARG A 94 -2.88 21.47 -10.60
CA ARG A 94 -3.79 22.59 -10.33
C ARG A 94 -3.02 23.88 -10.02
N GLU A 95 -1.97 23.79 -9.21
CA GLU A 95 -1.15 24.96 -8.86
C GLU A 95 -0.43 25.55 -10.07
N ILE A 96 0.08 24.71 -10.97
CA ILE A 96 0.67 25.16 -12.24
C ILE A 96 -0.37 25.91 -13.08
N VAL A 97 -1.56 25.32 -13.26
CA VAL A 97 -2.64 25.93 -14.05
C VAL A 97 -3.10 27.25 -13.44
N ILE A 98 -3.26 27.32 -12.11
CA ILE A 98 -3.65 28.56 -11.41
C ILE A 98 -2.60 29.66 -11.64
N LYS A 99 -1.30 29.34 -11.53
CA LYS A 99 -0.24 30.32 -11.79
C LYS A 99 -0.27 30.81 -13.24
N SER A 100 -0.44 29.90 -14.20
CA SER A 100 -0.58 30.27 -15.62
C SER A 100 -1.82 31.14 -15.88
N LEU A 101 -2.94 30.84 -15.23
CA LEU A 101 -4.17 31.64 -15.30
C LEU A 101 -3.95 33.03 -14.72
N GLN A 102 -3.26 33.17 -13.60
CA GLN A 102 -2.95 34.47 -13.01
C GLN A 102 -2.14 35.33 -13.98
N THR A 103 -1.05 34.81 -14.53
CA THR A 103 -0.25 35.52 -15.54
C THR A 103 -1.07 35.89 -16.77
N PHE A 104 -1.90 34.96 -17.26
CA PHE A 104 -2.79 35.22 -18.39
C PHE A 104 -3.78 36.37 -18.11
N ILE A 105 -4.40 36.39 -16.92
CA ILE A 105 -5.32 37.44 -16.51
C ILE A 105 -4.60 38.79 -16.36
N ASP A 106 -3.36 38.81 -15.83
CA ASP A 106 -2.56 40.03 -15.74
C ASP A 106 -2.24 40.61 -17.13
N ASP A 107 -1.93 39.76 -18.10
CA ASP A 107 -1.72 40.17 -19.50
C ASP A 107 -2.99 40.75 -20.13
N ILE A 108 -4.14 40.12 -19.90
CA ILE A 108 -5.45 40.65 -20.33
C ILE A 108 -5.73 42.00 -19.66
N GLY A 109 -5.47 42.12 -18.37
CA GLY A 109 -5.61 43.37 -17.62
C GLY A 109 -4.76 44.49 -18.21
N THR A 110 -3.52 44.18 -18.60
CA THR A 110 -2.61 45.14 -19.24
C THR A 110 -3.14 45.59 -20.61
N LYS A 111 -3.60 44.67 -21.46
CA LYS A 111 -4.22 44.99 -22.76
C LYS A 111 -5.46 45.86 -22.59
N PHE A 112 -6.30 45.54 -21.60
CA PHE A 112 -7.52 46.29 -21.30
C PHE A 112 -7.21 47.71 -20.80
N ASN A 113 -6.23 47.86 -19.91
CA ASN A 113 -5.81 49.18 -19.41
C ASN A 113 -5.30 50.08 -20.53
N ASN A 114 -4.48 49.54 -21.43
CA ASN A 114 -3.99 50.28 -22.60
C ASN A 114 -5.16 50.75 -23.50
N LEU A 115 -6.12 49.85 -23.77
CA LEU A 115 -7.32 50.21 -24.54
C LEU A 115 -8.15 51.31 -23.82
N SER A 116 -8.27 51.23 -22.50
CA SER A 116 -8.96 52.23 -21.67
C SER A 116 -8.29 53.60 -21.76
N GLU A 117 -6.95 53.66 -21.73
CA GLU A 117 -6.20 54.90 -21.91
C GLU A 117 -6.39 55.50 -23.31
N GLN A 118 -6.37 54.65 -24.35
CA GLN A 118 -6.66 55.09 -25.73
C GLN A 118 -8.07 55.68 -25.86
N ILE A 119 -9.08 55.03 -25.27
CA ILE A 119 -10.46 55.53 -25.24
C ILE A 119 -10.54 56.89 -24.54
N LYS A 120 -9.91 57.03 -23.36
CA LYS A 120 -9.89 58.29 -22.61
C LYS A 120 -9.22 59.42 -23.40
N HIS A 121 -8.11 59.13 -24.08
CA HIS A 121 -7.41 60.09 -24.91
C HIS A 121 -8.29 60.57 -26.08
N ILE A 122 -8.85 59.64 -26.85
CA ILE A 122 -9.74 59.95 -27.98
C ILE A 122 -10.95 60.78 -27.52
N HIS A 123 -11.56 60.40 -26.40
CA HIS A 123 -12.68 61.15 -25.83
C HIS A 123 -12.28 62.56 -25.39
N LYS A 124 -11.10 62.73 -24.79
CA LYS A 124 -10.61 64.03 -24.30
C LYS A 124 -10.28 64.98 -25.45
N GLU A 125 -9.58 64.50 -26.46
CA GLU A 125 -9.23 65.30 -27.63
C GLU A 125 -10.45 65.54 -28.54
N ASN A 126 -11.52 64.75 -28.36
CA ASN A 126 -12.77 64.81 -29.14
C ASN A 126 -12.53 64.64 -30.67
N GLU A 127 -11.43 63.97 -31.02
CA GLU A 127 -11.03 63.67 -32.38
C GLU A 127 -11.20 62.17 -32.63
N PHE A 128 -12.32 61.79 -33.24
CA PHE A 128 -12.59 60.41 -33.63
C PHE A 128 -13.31 60.35 -34.97
N ASN A 129 -13.07 59.26 -35.69
CA ASN A 129 -13.80 58.89 -36.89
C ASN A 129 -14.19 57.40 -36.84
N GLU A 130 -14.86 56.92 -37.88
CA GLU A 130 -15.33 55.54 -38.00
C GLU A 130 -14.19 54.53 -37.92
N ILE A 131 -12.98 54.88 -38.38
CA ILE A 131 -11.79 54.03 -38.31
C ILE A 131 -11.38 53.84 -36.84
N ASN A 132 -11.31 54.92 -36.06
CA ASN A 132 -10.99 54.84 -34.64
C ASN A 132 -12.03 53.99 -33.89
N LEU A 133 -13.32 54.25 -34.13
CA LEU A 133 -14.41 53.53 -33.46
C LEU A 133 -14.42 52.05 -33.83
N ASN A 134 -14.15 51.70 -35.09
CA ASN A 134 -14.07 50.31 -35.54
C ASN A 134 -12.87 49.58 -34.92
N TYR A 135 -11.71 50.24 -34.86
CA TYR A 135 -10.53 49.69 -34.19
C TYR A 135 -10.81 49.38 -32.71
N LEU A 136 -11.39 50.34 -31.96
CA LEU A 136 -11.72 50.13 -30.55
C LEU A 136 -12.69 48.96 -30.34
N ARG A 137 -13.73 48.85 -31.17
CA ARG A 137 -14.68 47.71 -31.13
C ARG A 137 -13.98 46.38 -31.38
N ASN A 138 -13.12 46.31 -32.39
CA ASN A 138 -12.41 45.09 -32.73
C ASN A 138 -11.44 44.67 -31.63
N GLN A 139 -10.73 45.62 -31.02
CA GLN A 139 -9.83 45.33 -29.90
C GLN A 139 -10.60 44.87 -28.66
N LEU A 140 -11.73 45.51 -28.35
CA LEU A 140 -12.59 45.09 -27.24
C LEU A 140 -13.11 43.66 -27.46
N LYS A 141 -13.55 43.35 -28.69
CA LYS A 141 -14.01 42.01 -29.08
C LYS A 141 -12.89 40.99 -28.92
N LYS A 142 -11.69 41.28 -29.41
CA LYS A 142 -10.53 40.39 -29.31
C LYS A 142 -10.14 40.10 -27.86
N ILE A 143 -10.06 41.12 -27.01
CA ILE A 143 -9.78 40.94 -25.57
C ILE A 143 -10.88 40.08 -24.91
N THR A 144 -12.15 40.29 -25.29
CA THR A 144 -13.28 39.48 -24.79
C THR A 144 -13.16 38.03 -25.23
N GLU A 145 -12.79 37.77 -26.49
CA GLU A 145 -12.60 36.41 -27.01
C GLU A 145 -11.44 35.71 -26.31
N GLU A 146 -10.29 36.39 -26.18
CA GLU A 146 -9.12 35.85 -25.48
C GLU A 146 -9.44 35.49 -24.02
N LEU A 147 -10.14 36.37 -23.28
CA LEU A 147 -10.53 36.13 -21.89
C LEU A 147 -11.39 34.88 -21.71
N ASN A 148 -12.26 34.56 -22.67
CA ASN A 148 -13.18 33.43 -22.59
C ASN A 148 -12.56 32.10 -23.06
N ASP A 149 -11.46 32.15 -23.80
CA ASP A 149 -10.76 30.97 -24.30
C ASP A 149 -9.22 31.13 -24.22
N PRO A 150 -8.61 30.82 -23.05
CA PRO A 150 -7.17 30.89 -22.87
C PRO A 150 -6.48 29.73 -23.60
N THR A 151 -6.25 29.91 -24.90
CA THR A 151 -5.66 28.91 -25.81
C THR A 151 -4.21 28.50 -25.47
N ASN A 152 -3.54 29.20 -24.54
CA ASN A 152 -2.15 28.97 -24.15
C ASN A 152 -1.96 28.14 -22.88
N ILE A 153 -3.04 27.70 -22.20
CA ILE A 153 -2.93 26.94 -20.96
C ILE A 153 -3.19 25.46 -21.23
N SER A 154 -2.12 24.68 -21.35
CA SER A 154 -2.21 23.23 -21.51
C SER A 154 -1.95 22.53 -20.19
N ILE A 155 -2.78 21.53 -19.86
CA ILE A 155 -2.54 20.67 -18.71
C ILE A 155 -1.43 19.70 -19.09
N PRO A 156 -0.28 19.68 -18.39
CA PRO A 156 0.75 18.69 -18.66
C PRO A 156 0.21 17.30 -18.31
N GLN A 157 -0.21 16.55 -19.33
CA GLN A 157 -0.50 15.13 -19.20
C GLN A 157 0.83 14.38 -19.20
N ASN A 158 1.41 14.17 -18.02
CA ASN A 158 2.42 13.14 -17.88
C ASN A 158 1.70 11.80 -17.87
N SER A 159 1.69 11.12 -19.01
CA SER A 159 1.44 9.68 -19.09
C SER A 159 2.47 8.96 -18.25
N SER A 160 2.11 8.58 -17.03
CA SER A 160 2.91 7.68 -16.20
C SER A 160 3.05 6.35 -16.92
N SER A 161 4.27 6.06 -17.41
CA SER A 161 4.73 4.69 -17.67
C SER A 161 5.19 4.04 -16.38
#